data_AF-A0A818WC56-F1
#
_entry.id   AF-A0A818WC56-F1
#
_cell.length_a   1.000
_cell.length_b   1.000
_cell.length_c   1.000
_cell.angle_alpha   90.00
_cell.angle_beta   90.00
_cell.angle_gamma   90.00
#
_symmetry.space_group_name_H-M   'P 1'
#
loop_
_entity.id
_entity.type
_entity.pdbx_description
1 polymer ?
#
loop_
_entity_poly.entity_id
_entity_poly.type
_entity_poly.pdbx_seq_one_letter_code
_entity_poly.pdbx_strand_id
1 'polypeptide(L)'
;MEEHVFYIFLESLRTVQFVLIGLTMHFNQLASAMLTTLQSLTNDSILIYDKSSKVDFETMPDTTILVFTTNQIIATMTNISEQQIKFFILEEDKNRVDQRERFDNCEDLMFQLADELYRYYKLEAIGDTKLGNISLAKEKEEKANRIHKELKEVHQRFSRIDTTDICTKTKLIWLQSTYNTDDDMIKIQNLFENILPSFLIFTNKEECHYHICTTEMNHTVFLIMDTIYKDSSAVGFQQFDNVKNIYFYDQSPSAKTYNNACFQLTHDLISYYNKLGNECNAKKDAEKAKDMFVIAQKLCELLIEL
;
A
#
# COMPACT_ATOMS: atom_id res chain seq x y z
N MET A 1 -10.02 -50.91 6.56
CA MET A 1 -9.07 -49.78 6.70
C MET A 1 -9.30 -48.69 5.65
N GLU A 2 -10.48 -48.62 5.00
CA GLU A 2 -10.81 -47.59 4.00
C GLU A 2 -11.99 -46.71 4.39
N GLU A 3 -12.68 -46.98 5.51
CA GLU A 3 -13.84 -46.20 5.96
C GLU A 3 -13.49 -44.98 6.83
N HIS A 4 -12.25 -44.87 7.32
CA HIS A 4 -11.82 -43.72 8.13
C HIS A 4 -11.26 -42.53 7.32
N VAL A 5 -11.02 -42.70 6.02
CA VAL A 5 -10.58 -41.59 5.14
C VAL A 5 -11.79 -40.78 4.64
N PHE A 6 -13.00 -41.34 4.68
CA PHE A 6 -14.23 -40.67 4.26
C PHE A 6 -14.82 -39.70 5.31
N TYR A 7 -14.41 -39.81 6.58
CA TYR A 7 -14.98 -39.01 7.67
C TYR A 7 -14.38 -37.59 7.82
N ILE A 8 -13.37 -37.22 7.03
CA ILE A 8 -12.80 -35.86 7.00
C ILE A 8 -13.45 -34.99 5.89
N PHE A 9 -14.25 -35.58 5.00
CA PHE A 9 -14.81 -34.89 3.83
C PHE A 9 -16.29 -34.46 3.94
N LEU A 10 -16.84 -34.45 5.16
CA LEU A 10 -18.20 -34.00 5.46
C LEU A 10 -18.23 -32.98 6.62
N GLU A 11 -17.25 -32.08 6.71
CA GLU A 11 -17.59 -30.75 7.22
C GLU A 11 -18.37 -30.03 6.10
N SER A 12 -19.69 -30.10 6.23
CA SER A 12 -20.67 -29.09 5.83
C SER A 12 -20.03 -27.82 5.27
N LEU A 13 -20.47 -27.36 4.10
CA LEU A 13 -20.19 -26.06 3.46
C LEU A 13 -20.06 -24.92 4.50
N ARG A 14 -18.91 -24.80 5.17
CA ARG A 14 -18.61 -23.68 6.06
C ARG A 14 -18.28 -22.53 5.14
N THR A 15 -19.06 -21.47 5.25
CA THR A 15 -18.72 -20.18 4.65
C THR A 15 -17.33 -19.80 5.14
N VAL A 16 -16.47 -19.33 4.25
CA VAL A 16 -15.14 -18.84 4.62
C VAL A 16 -15.15 -17.32 4.48
N GLN A 17 -14.73 -16.63 5.52
CA GLN A 17 -14.62 -15.17 5.51
C GLN A 17 -13.15 -14.77 5.57
N PHE A 18 -12.72 -13.93 4.64
CA PHE A 18 -11.37 -13.37 4.62
C PHE A 18 -11.39 -11.99 5.26
N VAL A 19 -10.56 -11.78 6.28
CA VAL A 19 -10.53 -10.54 7.05
C VAL A 19 -9.10 -10.02 7.16
N LEU A 20 -8.85 -8.80 6.71
CA LEU A 20 -7.59 -8.09 6.88
C LEU A 20 -7.75 -7.06 7.99
N ILE A 21 -6.87 -7.07 8.99
CA ILE A 21 -6.94 -6.16 10.13
C ILE A 21 -5.63 -5.43 10.32
N GLY A 22 -5.65 -4.09 10.29
CA GLY A 22 -4.50 -3.25 10.64
C GLY A 22 -3.31 -3.36 9.70
N LEU A 23 -3.50 -3.86 8.48
CA LEU A 23 -2.43 -4.08 7.50
C LEU A 23 -2.18 -2.89 6.57
N THR A 24 -3.13 -1.95 6.46
CA THR A 24 -3.10 -0.84 5.50
C THR A 24 -1.78 -0.07 5.54
N MET A 25 -1.28 0.24 6.74
CA MET A 25 -0.02 0.98 6.95
C MET A 25 1.24 0.24 6.52
N HIS A 26 1.16 -1.08 6.41
CA HIS A 26 2.29 -1.94 6.06
C HIS A 26 2.35 -2.25 4.56
N PHE A 27 1.29 -1.92 3.80
CA PHE A 27 1.29 -2.16 2.36
C PHE A 27 2.21 -1.18 1.63
N ASN A 28 3.11 -1.75 0.84
CA ASN A 28 3.77 -1.05 -0.24
C ASN A 28 2.86 -1.01 -1.48
N GLN A 29 3.30 -0.34 -2.55
CA GLN A 29 2.49 -0.19 -3.77
C GLN A 29 2.15 -1.55 -4.40
N LEU A 30 3.09 -2.51 -4.35
CA LEU A 30 2.89 -3.85 -4.91
C LEU A 30 1.80 -4.61 -4.13
N ALA A 31 1.93 -4.71 -2.81
CA ALA A 31 0.94 -5.36 -1.96
C ALA A 31 -0.45 -4.70 -2.08
N SER A 32 -0.50 -3.37 -2.17
CA SER A 32 -1.76 -2.64 -2.40
C SER A 32 -2.40 -2.97 -3.75
N ALA A 33 -1.61 -3.04 -4.83
CA ALA A 33 -2.08 -3.44 -6.14
C ALA A 33 -2.53 -4.91 -6.19
N MET A 34 -1.82 -5.80 -5.50
CA MET A 34 -2.20 -7.20 -5.33
C MET A 34 -3.56 -7.31 -4.61
N LEU A 35 -3.73 -6.62 -3.49
CA LEU A 35 -4.99 -6.63 -2.74
C LEU A 35 -6.17 -6.10 -3.57
N THR A 36 -5.98 -4.96 -4.25
CA THR A 36 -7.02 -4.38 -5.12
C THR A 36 -7.43 -5.36 -6.21
N THR A 37 -6.47 -6.07 -6.80
CA THR A 37 -6.71 -7.12 -7.80
C THR A 37 -7.52 -8.27 -7.20
N LEU A 38 -7.15 -8.75 -6.02
CA LEU A 38 -7.87 -9.80 -5.31
C LEU A 38 -9.30 -9.38 -4.95
N GLN A 39 -9.52 -8.16 -4.46
CA GLN A 39 -10.87 -7.65 -4.17
C GLN A 39 -11.75 -7.63 -5.43
N SER A 40 -11.19 -7.17 -6.56
CA SER A 40 -11.93 -7.11 -7.84
C SER A 40 -12.33 -8.48 -8.38
N LEU A 41 -11.54 -9.52 -8.11
CA LEU A 41 -11.81 -10.89 -8.57
C LEU A 41 -12.85 -11.60 -7.70
N THR A 42 -13.00 -11.16 -6.45
CA THR A 42 -13.73 -11.91 -5.41
C THR A 42 -15.00 -11.21 -4.94
N ASN A 43 -15.38 -10.11 -5.58
CA ASN A 43 -16.62 -9.36 -5.33
C ASN A 43 -16.86 -9.15 -3.82
N ASP A 44 -15.90 -8.53 -3.14
CA ASP A 44 -15.97 -8.17 -1.71
C ASP A 44 -15.96 -9.34 -0.71
N SER A 45 -15.49 -10.52 -1.11
CA SER A 45 -15.23 -11.63 -0.17
C SER A 45 -14.15 -11.31 0.88
N ILE A 46 -13.42 -10.21 0.71
CA ILE A 46 -12.33 -9.76 1.56
C ILE A 46 -12.81 -8.53 2.34
N LEU A 47 -12.95 -8.66 3.66
CA LEU A 47 -13.28 -7.57 4.57
C LEU A 47 -12.00 -6.92 5.08
N ILE A 48 -11.93 -5.59 5.08
CA ILE A 48 -10.76 -4.83 5.52
C ILE A 48 -11.16 -3.92 6.67
N TYR A 49 -10.42 -4.01 7.76
CA TYR A 49 -10.60 -3.20 8.97
C TYR A 49 -9.27 -2.61 9.43
N ASP A 50 -9.28 -1.35 9.88
CA ASP A 50 -8.06 -0.75 10.45
C ASP A 50 -7.80 -1.20 11.89
N LYS A 51 -8.84 -1.63 12.62
CA LYS A 51 -8.80 -1.96 14.05
C LYS A 51 -9.57 -3.23 14.35
N SER A 52 -9.04 -4.06 15.24
CA SER A 52 -9.67 -5.31 15.70
C SER A 52 -11.01 -5.08 16.39
N SER A 53 -11.20 -3.95 17.09
CA SER A 53 -12.45 -3.62 17.78
C SER A 53 -13.65 -3.40 16.88
N LYS A 54 -13.44 -3.30 15.55
CA LYS A 54 -14.52 -3.16 14.56
C LYS A 54 -15.02 -4.50 14.02
N VAL A 55 -14.38 -5.61 14.40
CA VAL A 55 -14.72 -6.94 13.90
C VAL A 55 -15.53 -7.66 14.97
N ASP A 56 -16.76 -8.01 14.62
CA ASP A 56 -17.63 -8.82 15.47
C ASP A 56 -17.50 -10.30 15.08
N PHE A 57 -16.64 -11.03 15.80
CA PHE A 57 -16.41 -12.45 15.59
C PHE A 57 -17.54 -13.33 16.16
N GLU A 58 -18.41 -12.80 17.03
CA GLU A 58 -19.45 -13.60 17.71
C GLU A 58 -20.67 -13.83 16.82
N THR A 59 -20.87 -12.99 15.81
CA THR A 59 -22.02 -13.08 14.87
C THR A 59 -21.86 -14.13 13.78
N MET A 60 -20.76 -14.89 13.73
CA MET A 60 -20.44 -15.83 12.63
C MET A 60 -20.18 -17.29 13.09
N PRO A 61 -21.12 -17.94 13.81
CA PRO A 61 -20.86 -19.23 14.48
C PRO A 61 -20.62 -20.44 13.57
N ASP A 62 -20.89 -20.35 12.26
CA ASP A 62 -20.71 -21.45 11.29
C ASP A 62 -19.71 -21.13 10.17
N THR A 63 -18.93 -20.05 10.34
CA THR A 63 -18.00 -19.55 9.31
C THR A 63 -16.56 -19.75 9.77
N THR A 64 -15.72 -20.34 8.90
CA THR A 64 -14.27 -20.34 9.13
C THR A 64 -13.74 -18.96 8.79
N ILE A 65 -13.09 -18.28 9.73
CA ILE A 65 -12.58 -16.92 9.50
C ILE A 65 -11.06 -16.98 9.35
N LEU A 66 -10.57 -16.49 8.22
CA LEU A 66 -9.14 -16.35 7.94
C LEU A 66 -8.74 -14.89 8.18
N VAL A 67 -7.97 -14.66 9.25
CA VAL A 67 -7.56 -13.32 9.68
C VAL A 67 -6.11 -13.07 9.29
N PHE A 68 -5.90 -12.07 8.44
CA PHE A 68 -4.61 -11.56 8.02
C PHE A 68 -4.34 -10.27 8.80
N THR A 69 -3.30 -10.24 9.62
CA THR A 69 -3.11 -9.16 10.59
C THR A 69 -1.64 -9.03 11.02
N THR A 70 -1.33 -8.11 11.92
CA THR A 70 -0.01 -7.94 12.51
C THR A 70 0.10 -8.58 13.89
N ASN A 71 1.32 -8.90 14.33
CA ASN A 71 1.56 -9.44 15.66
C ASN A 71 1.10 -8.48 16.78
N GLN A 72 1.18 -7.16 16.53
CA GLN A 72 0.68 -6.12 17.45
C GLN A 72 -0.83 -6.21 17.64
N ILE A 73 -1.60 -6.36 16.56
CA ILE A 73 -3.07 -6.48 16.63
C ILE A 73 -3.47 -7.75 17.36
N ILE A 74 -2.80 -8.88 17.10
CA ILE A 74 -3.07 -10.15 17.79
C ILE A 74 -2.85 -10.00 19.31
N ALA A 75 -1.79 -9.32 19.73
CA ALA A 75 -1.54 -9.08 21.16
C ALA A 75 -2.66 -8.28 21.84
N THR A 76 -3.41 -7.46 21.09
CA THR A 76 -4.55 -6.70 21.61
C THR A 76 -5.88 -7.47 21.60
N MET A 77 -5.94 -8.58 20.85
CA MET A 77 -7.13 -9.40 20.77
C MET A 77 -7.21 -10.31 22.01
N THR A 78 -8.13 -10.01 22.91
CA THR A 78 -8.43 -10.82 24.09
C THR A 78 -9.79 -11.50 23.88
N ASN A 79 -9.90 -12.77 24.27
CA ASN A 79 -11.13 -13.58 24.19
C ASN A 79 -11.59 -14.05 22.81
N ILE A 80 -10.66 -14.48 21.94
CA ILE A 80 -11.05 -15.13 20.68
C ILE A 80 -11.16 -16.63 20.90
N SER A 81 -12.30 -17.23 20.56
CA SER A 81 -12.44 -18.69 20.48
C SER A 81 -11.60 -19.20 19.31
N GLU A 82 -10.47 -19.85 19.59
CA GLU A 82 -9.52 -20.33 18.57
C GLU A 82 -10.09 -21.43 17.66
N GLN A 83 -11.27 -21.98 17.94
CA GLN A 83 -11.77 -23.17 17.26
C GLN A 83 -12.21 -22.92 15.80
N GLN A 84 -12.41 -21.67 15.37
CA GLN A 84 -12.93 -21.34 14.03
C GLN A 84 -12.12 -20.24 13.30
N ILE A 85 -11.04 -19.76 13.90
CA ILE A 85 -10.26 -18.64 13.38
C ILE A 85 -8.84 -19.10 13.11
N LYS A 86 -8.38 -18.87 11.88
CA LYS A 86 -6.98 -19.10 11.49
C LYS A 86 -6.31 -17.75 11.26
N PHE A 87 -5.14 -17.57 11.88
CA PHE A 87 -4.37 -16.34 11.77
C PHE A 87 -3.21 -16.49 10.79
N PHE A 88 -3.00 -15.45 9.99
CA PHE A 88 -1.81 -15.21 9.20
C PHE A 88 -1.23 -13.85 9.60
N ILE A 89 0.02 -13.83 10.01
CA ILE A 89 0.61 -12.76 10.82
C ILE A 89 1.76 -12.12 10.05
N LEU A 90 1.69 -10.81 9.84
CA LEU A 90 2.85 -10.00 9.51
C LEU A 90 3.68 -9.80 10.78
N GLU A 91 4.88 -10.38 10.78
CA GLU A 91 5.82 -10.41 11.88
C GLU A 91 6.95 -9.40 11.64
N GLU A 92 7.13 -8.49 12.60
CA GLU A 92 8.20 -7.48 12.56
C GLU A 92 9.53 -8.06 13.08
N ASP A 93 9.48 -9.07 13.97
CA ASP A 93 10.66 -9.79 14.47
C ASP A 93 11.04 -10.96 13.55
N LYS A 94 12.08 -10.74 12.74
CA LYS A 94 12.59 -11.74 11.77
C LYS A 94 12.97 -13.09 12.41
N ASN A 95 13.21 -13.15 13.72
CA ASN A 95 13.55 -14.40 14.40
C ASN A 95 12.34 -15.34 14.64
N ARG A 96 11.11 -14.86 14.40
CA ARG A 96 9.86 -15.59 14.67
C ARG A 96 9.10 -15.99 13.40
N VAL A 97 9.71 -15.77 12.24
CA VAL A 97 9.10 -16.01 10.93
C VAL A 97 9.15 -17.50 10.60
N ASP A 98 8.03 -18.08 10.16
CA ASP A 98 7.93 -19.49 9.74
C ASP A 98 7.36 -19.67 8.32
N GLN A 99 7.05 -18.57 7.62
CA GLN A 99 6.55 -18.49 6.23
C GLN A 99 5.29 -19.32 5.94
N ARG A 100 4.67 -19.93 6.95
CA ARG A 100 3.41 -20.67 6.84
C ARG A 100 2.27 -19.89 7.47
N GLU A 101 2.53 -19.32 8.63
CA GLU A 101 1.57 -18.53 9.40
C GLU A 101 2.15 -17.18 9.77
N ARG A 102 3.47 -17.04 9.82
CA ARG A 102 4.17 -15.78 10.11
C ARG A 102 5.04 -15.35 8.93
N PHE A 103 4.82 -14.14 8.45
CA PHE A 103 5.42 -13.56 7.25
C PHE A 103 6.22 -12.31 7.60
N ASP A 104 7.38 -12.12 6.99
CA ASP A 104 8.26 -10.96 7.24
C ASP A 104 7.97 -9.77 6.31
N ASN A 105 7.11 -9.96 5.30
CA ASN A 105 6.72 -8.93 4.35
C ASN A 105 5.26 -9.09 3.90
N CYS A 106 4.66 -7.98 3.46
CA CYS A 106 3.26 -7.97 3.04
C CYS A 106 3.01 -8.66 1.70
N GLU A 107 4.00 -8.78 0.83
CA GLU A 107 3.83 -9.41 -0.48
C GLU A 107 3.57 -10.91 -0.33
N ASP A 108 4.36 -11.59 0.50
CA ASP A 108 4.18 -13.00 0.84
C ASP A 108 2.84 -13.22 1.55
N LEU A 109 2.45 -12.30 2.44
CA LEU A 109 1.13 -12.34 3.08
C LEU A 109 -0.01 -12.21 2.05
N MET A 110 0.15 -11.37 1.02
CA MET A 110 -0.82 -11.26 -0.08
C MET A 110 -0.83 -12.48 -0.98
N PHE A 111 0.31 -13.12 -1.23
CA PHE A 111 0.36 -14.41 -1.92
C PHE A 111 -0.33 -15.51 -1.09
N GLN A 112 -0.15 -15.53 0.23
CA GLN A 112 -0.88 -16.45 1.09
C GLN A 112 -2.40 -16.20 1.05
N LEU A 113 -2.84 -14.94 1.07
CA LEU A 113 -4.26 -14.60 0.88
C LEU A 113 -4.79 -15.13 -0.45
N ALA A 114 -4.00 -15.02 -1.52
CA ALA A 114 -4.34 -15.55 -2.82
C ALA A 114 -4.45 -17.07 -2.85
N ASP A 115 -3.53 -17.78 -2.20
CA ASP A 115 -3.54 -19.24 -2.06
C ASP A 115 -4.79 -19.72 -1.31
N GLU A 116 -5.19 -19.02 -0.25
CA GLU A 116 -6.40 -19.33 0.50
C GLU A 116 -7.68 -19.06 -0.31
N LEU A 117 -7.74 -17.94 -1.05
CA LEU A 117 -8.85 -17.65 -1.97
C LEU A 117 -8.94 -18.67 -3.11
N TYR A 118 -7.81 -19.06 -3.69
CA TYR A 118 -7.73 -20.10 -4.71
C TYR A 118 -8.29 -21.41 -4.19
N ARG A 119 -7.85 -21.83 -2.99
CA ARG A 119 -8.29 -23.08 -2.37
C ARG A 119 -9.78 -23.04 -2.07
N TYR A 120 -10.27 -21.93 -1.55
CA TYR A 120 -11.70 -21.72 -1.28
C TYR A 120 -12.55 -21.89 -2.53
N TYR A 121 -12.26 -21.18 -3.62
CA TYR A 121 -13.05 -21.30 -4.85
C TYR A 121 -12.96 -22.69 -5.50
N LYS A 122 -11.81 -23.37 -5.40
CA LYS A 122 -11.69 -24.76 -5.88
C LYS A 122 -12.56 -25.72 -5.07
N LEU A 123 -12.58 -25.58 -3.74
CA LEU A 123 -13.43 -26.40 -2.88
C LEU A 123 -14.92 -26.14 -3.15
N GLU A 124 -15.31 -24.88 -3.29
CA GLU A 124 -16.68 -24.54 -3.64
C GLU A 124 -17.09 -25.08 -5.02
N ALA A 125 -16.20 -25.00 -6.03
CA ALA A 125 -16.46 -25.56 -7.35
C ALA A 125 -16.70 -27.08 -7.30
N ILE A 126 -15.92 -27.80 -6.49
CA ILE A 126 -16.13 -29.24 -6.25
C ILE A 126 -17.48 -29.48 -5.56
N GLY A 127 -17.84 -28.66 -4.58
CA GLY A 127 -19.13 -28.70 -3.90
C GLY A 127 -20.30 -28.52 -4.86
N ASP A 128 -20.26 -27.48 -5.69
CA ASP A 128 -21.29 -27.19 -6.70
C ASP A 128 -21.38 -28.28 -7.76
N THR A 129 -20.25 -28.86 -8.18
CA THR A 129 -20.23 -29.99 -9.12
C THR A 129 -20.96 -31.20 -8.52
N LYS A 130 -20.71 -31.52 -7.25
CA LYS A 130 -21.39 -32.62 -6.54
C LYS A 130 -22.89 -32.38 -6.38
N LEU A 131 -23.31 -31.12 -6.26
CA LEU A 131 -24.73 -30.72 -6.19
C LEU A 131 -25.41 -30.63 -7.56
N GLY A 132 -24.68 -30.83 -8.67
CA GLY A 132 -25.21 -30.73 -10.03
C GLY A 132 -25.27 -29.30 -10.58
N ASN A 133 -24.75 -28.32 -9.84
CA ASN A 133 -24.69 -26.90 -10.23
C ASN A 133 -23.49 -26.60 -11.15
N ILE A 134 -23.45 -27.25 -12.31
CA ILE A 134 -22.29 -27.23 -13.22
C ILE A 134 -21.87 -25.80 -13.64
N SER A 135 -22.84 -24.90 -13.85
CA SER A 135 -22.55 -23.52 -14.26
C SER A 135 -21.81 -22.75 -13.16
N LEU A 136 -22.26 -22.86 -11.91
CA LEU A 136 -21.63 -22.19 -10.76
C LEU A 136 -20.25 -22.78 -10.46
N ALA A 137 -20.13 -24.11 -10.56
CA ALA A 137 -18.85 -24.79 -10.40
C ALA A 137 -17.81 -24.27 -11.40
N LYS A 138 -18.20 -24.11 -12.67
CA LYS A 138 -17.32 -23.59 -13.71
C LYS A 138 -16.92 -22.13 -13.46
N GLU A 139 -17.86 -21.27 -13.05
CA GLU A 139 -17.56 -19.87 -12.71
C GLU A 139 -16.52 -19.77 -11.58
N LYS A 140 -16.69 -20.57 -10.52
CA LYS A 140 -15.76 -20.59 -9.38
C LYS A 140 -14.40 -21.15 -9.76
N GLU A 141 -14.35 -22.18 -10.60
CA GLU A 141 -13.10 -22.71 -11.14
C GLU A 141 -12.36 -21.67 -12.01
N GLU A 142 -13.08 -20.92 -12.84
CA GLU A 142 -12.51 -19.82 -13.61
C GLU A 142 -11.96 -18.72 -12.69
N LYS A 143 -12.68 -18.34 -11.63
CA LYS A 143 -12.18 -17.40 -10.62
C LYS A 143 -10.88 -17.88 -9.98
N ALA A 144 -10.85 -19.12 -9.50
CA ALA A 144 -9.65 -19.72 -8.92
C ALA A 144 -8.46 -19.64 -9.88
N ASN A 145 -8.65 -20.07 -11.13
CA ASN A 145 -7.57 -20.09 -12.13
C ASN A 145 -7.07 -18.67 -12.50
N ARG A 146 -7.90 -17.63 -12.32
CA ARG A 146 -7.51 -16.24 -12.58
C ARG A 146 -6.65 -15.63 -11.47
N ILE A 147 -6.85 -16.01 -10.20
CA ILE A 147 -6.17 -15.39 -9.04
C ILE A 147 -4.65 -15.31 -9.24
N HIS A 148 -3.97 -16.45 -9.40
CA HIS A 148 -2.50 -16.44 -9.55
C HIS A 148 -2.02 -15.84 -10.87
N LYS A 149 -2.83 -15.94 -11.93
CA LYS A 149 -2.50 -15.35 -13.23
C LYS A 149 -2.44 -13.81 -13.10
N GLU A 150 -3.47 -13.22 -12.53
CA GLU A 150 -3.60 -11.77 -12.36
C GLU A 150 -2.54 -11.24 -11.38
N LEU A 151 -2.29 -11.94 -10.27
CA LEU A 151 -1.21 -11.56 -9.35
C LEU A 151 0.17 -11.63 -9.98
N LYS A 152 0.44 -12.64 -10.82
CA LYS A 152 1.69 -12.73 -11.57
C LYS A 152 1.83 -11.56 -12.54
N GLU A 153 0.74 -11.12 -13.17
CA GLU A 153 0.72 -9.94 -14.04
C GLU A 153 0.93 -8.63 -13.26
N VAL A 154 0.38 -8.51 -12.05
CA VAL A 154 0.69 -7.38 -11.15
C VAL A 154 2.17 -7.39 -10.78
N HIS A 155 2.68 -8.51 -10.26
CA HIS A 155 4.08 -8.63 -9.87
C HIS A 155 5.02 -8.30 -11.04
N GLN A 156 4.74 -8.84 -12.23
CA GLN A 156 5.52 -8.52 -13.43
C GLN A 156 5.46 -7.05 -13.83
N ARG A 157 4.34 -6.35 -13.67
CA ARG A 157 4.26 -4.90 -13.95
C ARG A 157 5.18 -4.10 -13.02
N PHE A 158 5.28 -4.52 -11.76
CA PHE A 158 6.13 -3.88 -10.76
C PHE A 158 7.61 -4.29 -10.89
N SER A 159 7.90 -5.51 -11.36
CA SER A 159 9.28 -5.94 -11.67
C SER A 159 9.80 -5.39 -12.99
N ARG A 160 8.92 -5.17 -13.99
CA ARG A 160 9.25 -4.63 -15.32
C ARG A 160 9.28 -3.11 -15.36
N ILE A 161 9.63 -2.46 -14.25
CA ILE A 161 10.05 -1.06 -14.30
C ILE A 161 11.45 -1.03 -14.93
N ASP A 162 11.52 -1.45 -16.19
CA ASP A 162 12.57 -1.10 -17.12
C ASP A 162 12.50 0.41 -17.26
N THR A 163 13.37 1.12 -16.53
CA THR A 163 14.23 2.27 -16.89
C THR A 163 13.88 3.19 -18.09
N THR A 164 12.71 3.11 -18.70
CA THR A 164 12.39 3.64 -20.03
C THR A 164 11.40 4.80 -19.95
N ASP A 165 10.39 4.75 -19.08
CA ASP A 165 9.59 5.92 -18.77
C ASP A 165 10.27 6.76 -17.69
N ILE A 166 10.87 7.87 -18.12
CA ILE A 166 11.34 8.90 -17.20
C ILE A 166 10.12 9.40 -16.44
N CYS A 167 10.12 9.18 -15.13
CA CYS A 167 9.13 9.72 -14.22
C CYS A 167 9.14 11.26 -14.38
N THR A 168 8.07 11.82 -14.94
CA THR A 168 8.02 13.24 -15.35
C THR A 168 7.07 14.08 -14.51
N LYS A 169 6.25 13.45 -13.66
CA LYS A 169 5.29 14.16 -12.83
C LYS A 169 5.75 14.15 -11.38
N THR A 170 5.80 15.33 -10.78
CA THR A 170 6.21 15.51 -9.39
C THR A 170 5.02 15.96 -8.56
N LYS A 171 4.80 15.30 -7.42
CA LYS A 171 3.81 15.69 -6.42
C LYS A 171 4.54 16.12 -5.16
N LEU A 172 4.20 17.31 -4.66
CA LEU A 172 4.54 17.73 -3.31
C LEU A 172 3.35 17.41 -2.41
N ILE A 173 3.57 16.59 -1.38
CA ILE A 173 2.53 16.18 -0.44
C ILE A 173 2.89 16.75 0.94
N TRP A 174 1.92 17.33 1.62
CA TRP A 174 2.04 17.77 3.01
C TRP A 174 1.12 16.93 3.90
N LEU A 175 1.69 16.23 4.89
CA LEU A 175 0.96 15.54 5.95
C LEU A 175 1.03 16.35 7.24
N GLN A 176 -0.08 17.04 7.57
CA GLN A 176 -0.18 17.91 8.74
C GLN A 176 -0.98 17.25 9.87
N SER A 177 -0.62 17.61 11.10
CA SER A 177 -1.21 17.05 12.33
C SER A 177 -2.46 17.80 12.80
N THR A 178 -2.69 19.03 12.35
CA THR A 178 -3.87 19.84 12.72
C THR A 178 -4.60 20.38 11.50
N TYR A 179 -5.89 20.66 11.64
CA TYR A 179 -6.73 21.28 10.59
C TYR A 179 -6.48 22.78 10.41
N ASN A 180 -5.67 23.38 11.29
CA ASN A 180 -5.35 24.79 11.12
C ASN A 180 -4.45 24.91 9.90
N THR A 181 -4.90 25.71 8.93
CA THR A 181 -4.06 26.22 7.84
C THR A 181 -2.86 26.91 8.49
N ASP A 182 -1.74 26.21 8.53
CA ASP A 182 -0.49 26.81 8.94
C ASP A 182 -0.13 27.88 7.90
N ASP A 183 0.13 29.08 8.37
CA ASP A 183 0.51 30.23 7.54
C ASP A 183 1.73 29.87 6.67
N ASP A 184 2.58 28.99 7.20
CA ASP A 184 3.77 28.45 6.55
C ASP A 184 3.46 27.41 5.47
N MET A 185 2.38 26.63 5.60
CA MET A 185 1.93 25.72 4.55
C MET A 185 1.41 26.48 3.33
N ILE A 186 0.64 27.55 3.56
CA ILE A 186 0.19 28.45 2.48
C ILE A 186 1.41 29.12 1.81
N LYS A 187 2.42 29.55 2.59
CA LYS A 187 3.64 30.13 2.02
C LYS A 187 4.39 29.14 1.14
N ILE A 188 4.60 27.90 1.58
CA ILE A 188 5.26 26.85 0.77
C ILE A 188 4.42 26.51 -0.47
N GLN A 189 3.10 26.39 -0.33
CA GLN A 189 2.23 26.15 -1.49
C GLN A 189 2.40 27.25 -2.54
N ASN A 190 2.30 28.53 -2.12
CA ASN A 190 2.47 29.67 -3.01
C ASN A 190 3.88 29.74 -3.62
N LEU A 191 4.90 29.33 -2.85
CA LEU A 191 6.30 29.30 -3.28
C LEU A 191 6.50 28.35 -4.48
N PHE A 192 5.82 27.21 -4.47
CA PHE A 192 6.00 26.16 -5.47
C PHE A 192 4.86 26.07 -6.51
N GLU A 193 3.76 26.80 -6.36
CA GLU A 193 2.56 26.72 -7.22
C GLU A 193 2.88 26.87 -8.72
N ASN A 194 3.84 27.73 -9.07
CA ASN A 194 4.21 28.01 -10.46
C ASN A 194 5.36 27.13 -10.99
N ILE A 195 5.87 26.22 -10.15
CA ILE A 195 7.03 25.37 -10.44
C ILE A 195 6.63 23.90 -10.45
N LEU A 196 5.86 23.46 -9.45
CA LEU A 196 5.43 22.08 -9.30
C LEU A 196 3.98 21.91 -9.76
N PRO A 197 3.67 20.83 -10.50
CA PRO A 197 2.36 20.65 -11.10
C PRO A 197 1.27 20.20 -10.10
N SER A 198 1.66 19.77 -8.89
CA SER A 198 0.71 19.22 -7.92
C SER A 198 1.20 19.43 -6.49
N PHE A 199 0.34 20.06 -5.68
CA PHE A 199 0.48 20.19 -4.24
C PHE A 199 -0.74 19.58 -3.56
N LEU A 200 -0.55 18.60 -2.67
CA LEU A 200 -1.64 17.90 -1.97
C LEU A 200 -1.44 17.99 -0.46
N ILE A 201 -2.54 18.12 0.28
CA ILE A 201 -2.53 18.24 1.74
C ILE A 201 -3.38 17.13 2.31
N PHE A 202 -2.85 16.43 3.31
CA PHE A 202 -3.55 15.42 4.08
C PHE A 202 -3.46 15.77 5.57
N THR A 203 -4.58 15.66 6.27
CA THR A 203 -4.65 15.73 7.75
C THR A 203 -4.72 14.34 8.37
N ASN A 204 -4.99 13.32 7.56
CA ASN A 204 -5.10 11.94 7.95
C ASN A 204 -3.95 11.12 7.36
N LYS A 205 -3.24 10.38 8.23
CA LYS A 205 -2.07 9.58 7.85
C LYS A 205 -2.47 8.41 6.95
N GLU A 206 -3.56 7.73 7.29
CA GLU A 206 -4.09 6.57 6.55
C GLU A 206 -4.45 6.96 5.12
N GLU A 207 -5.10 8.11 4.95
CA GLU A 207 -5.49 8.65 3.65
C GLU A 207 -4.27 9.03 2.79
N CYS A 208 -3.28 9.71 3.40
CA CYS A 208 -2.02 10.03 2.75
C CYS A 208 -1.29 8.77 2.28
N HIS A 209 -1.20 7.76 3.15
CA HIS A 209 -0.59 6.46 2.85
C HIS A 209 -1.32 5.75 1.71
N TYR A 210 -2.65 5.69 1.77
CA TYR A 210 -3.47 5.13 0.70
C TYR A 210 -3.27 5.87 -0.63
N HIS A 211 -3.17 7.20 -0.60
CA HIS A 211 -2.91 8.00 -1.80
C HIS A 211 -1.54 7.69 -2.41
N ILE A 212 -0.49 7.56 -1.60
CA ILE A 212 0.86 7.22 -2.10
C ILE A 212 0.89 5.78 -2.63
N CYS A 213 0.22 4.85 -1.95
CA CYS A 213 0.05 3.45 -2.39
C CYS A 213 -0.57 3.36 -3.79
N THR A 214 -1.61 4.15 -4.03
CA THR A 214 -2.43 4.10 -5.26
C THR A 214 -1.95 5.09 -6.33
N THR A 215 -1.05 6.01 -5.99
CA THR A 215 -0.45 6.93 -6.94
C THR A 215 0.31 6.14 -8.00
N GLU A 216 0.04 6.46 -9.27
CA GLU A 216 0.75 5.87 -10.40
C GLU A 216 2.27 5.93 -10.19
N MET A 217 2.94 4.81 -10.44
CA MET A 217 4.40 4.63 -10.37
C MET A 217 5.22 5.70 -11.13
N ASN A 218 4.60 6.37 -12.11
CA ASN A 218 5.20 7.44 -12.90
C ASN A 218 5.19 8.83 -12.22
N HIS A 219 4.71 8.95 -10.98
CA HIS A 219 4.78 10.18 -10.19
C HIS A 219 5.84 10.04 -9.10
N THR A 220 6.75 11.00 -9.02
CA THR A 220 7.67 11.14 -7.89
C THR A 220 7.03 12.00 -6.82
N VAL A 221 7.10 11.53 -5.57
CA VAL A 221 6.56 12.19 -4.39
C VAL A 221 7.69 12.78 -3.55
N PHE A 222 7.57 14.06 -3.22
CA PHE A 222 8.31 14.72 -2.14
C PHE A 222 7.33 14.95 -1.00
N LEU A 223 7.62 14.43 0.18
CA LEU A 223 6.68 14.42 1.30
C LEU A 223 7.18 15.33 2.42
N ILE A 224 6.42 16.36 2.78
CA ILE A 224 6.60 17.15 3.99
C ILE A 224 5.70 16.54 5.07
N MET A 225 6.24 16.24 6.23
CA MET A 225 5.48 15.71 7.37
C MET A 225 5.77 16.51 8.63
N ASP A 226 4.76 16.73 9.44
CA ASP A 226 4.96 17.27 10.79
C ASP A 226 5.83 16.32 11.63
N THR A 227 6.70 16.88 12.48
CA THR A 227 7.62 16.11 13.36
C THR A 227 6.92 15.14 14.30
N ILE A 228 5.63 15.37 14.60
CA ILE A 228 4.79 14.44 15.36
C ILE A 228 4.72 13.05 14.69
N TYR A 229 4.88 12.98 13.37
CA TYR A 229 4.87 11.73 12.60
C TYR A 229 6.26 11.08 12.42
N LYS A 230 7.33 11.68 12.97
CA LYS A 230 8.72 11.31 12.69
C LYS A 230 9.07 9.86 13.04
N ASP A 231 8.56 9.33 14.15
CA ASP A 231 9.00 8.03 14.66
C ASP A 231 8.16 6.85 14.12
N SER A 232 6.84 6.96 14.05
CA SER A 232 5.93 5.85 13.69
C SER A 232 5.46 5.85 12.23
N SER A 233 5.74 6.92 11.47
CA SER A 233 5.19 7.09 10.12
C SER A 233 6.26 7.19 9.04
N ALA A 234 7.44 7.72 9.35
CA ALA A 234 8.51 7.87 8.38
C ALA A 234 8.93 6.52 7.76
N VAL A 235 9.03 5.46 8.56
CA VAL A 235 9.37 4.11 8.07
C VAL A 235 8.31 3.59 7.09
N GLY A 236 7.03 3.84 7.37
CA GLY A 236 5.91 3.41 6.52
C GLY A 236 5.79 4.17 5.19
N PHE A 237 6.41 5.34 5.05
CA PHE A 237 6.45 6.07 3.78
C PHE A 237 7.76 5.84 3.00
N GLN A 238 8.87 5.54 3.71
CA GLN A 238 10.16 5.23 3.07
C GLN A 238 10.16 3.93 2.26
N GLN A 239 9.21 3.03 2.53
CA GLN A 239 9.05 1.79 1.76
C GLN A 239 8.54 1.99 0.32
N PHE A 240 8.10 3.21 -0.04
CA PHE A 240 7.57 3.50 -1.36
C PHE A 240 8.66 4.01 -2.30
N ASP A 241 8.92 3.30 -3.40
CA ASP A 241 9.97 3.67 -4.38
C ASP A 241 9.74 5.04 -5.04
N ASN A 242 8.48 5.46 -5.11
CA ASN A 242 8.08 6.73 -5.66
C ASN A 242 8.23 7.91 -4.69
N VAL A 243 8.40 7.66 -3.38
CA VAL A 243 8.75 8.69 -2.39
C VAL A 243 10.25 8.90 -2.41
N LYS A 244 10.71 10.07 -2.88
CA LYS A 244 12.16 10.35 -3.00
C LYS A 244 12.76 10.85 -1.70
N ASN A 245 12.12 11.84 -1.08
CA ASN A 245 12.60 12.42 0.17
C ASN A 245 11.41 12.75 1.09
N ILE A 246 11.68 12.68 2.40
CA ILE A 246 10.76 13.06 3.46
C ILE A 246 11.38 14.20 4.26
N TYR A 247 10.69 15.32 4.34
CA TYR A 247 11.09 16.52 5.08
C TYR A 247 10.27 16.62 6.35
N PHE A 248 10.92 16.87 7.48
CA PHE A 248 10.23 17.02 8.76
C PHE A 248 10.05 18.50 9.08
N TYR A 249 8.79 18.88 9.27
CA TYR A 249 8.40 20.23 9.63
C TYR A 249 8.02 20.27 11.12
N ASP A 250 8.70 21.11 11.88
CA ASP A 250 8.39 21.37 13.29
C ASP A 250 7.51 22.61 13.38
N GLN A 251 6.29 22.47 13.90
CA GLN A 251 5.36 23.57 14.15
C GLN A 251 5.84 24.54 15.25
N SER A 252 7.01 24.30 15.86
CA SER A 252 7.65 25.25 16.75
C SER A 252 7.83 26.61 16.03
N PRO A 253 7.50 27.74 16.68
CA PRO A 253 7.37 29.07 16.05
C PRO A 253 8.69 29.71 15.63
N SER A 254 9.72 28.93 15.32
CA SER A 254 11.00 29.45 14.85
C SER A 254 11.04 29.48 13.32
N ALA A 255 11.23 30.66 12.74
CA ALA A 255 11.44 30.87 11.30
C ALA A 255 12.56 30.00 10.71
N LYS A 256 13.45 29.47 11.56
CA LYS A 256 14.56 28.59 11.18
C LYS A 256 14.10 27.23 10.65
N THR A 257 12.99 26.70 11.14
CA THR A 257 12.48 25.39 10.71
C THR A 257 11.87 25.46 9.31
N TYR A 258 11.01 26.46 9.07
CA TYR A 258 10.42 26.75 7.77
C TYR A 258 11.49 26.95 6.70
N ASN A 259 12.47 27.83 6.96
CA ASN A 259 13.54 28.12 6.00
C ASN A 259 14.40 26.88 5.71
N ASN A 260 14.68 26.04 6.71
CA ASN A 260 15.45 24.82 6.50
C ASN A 260 14.71 23.79 5.63
N ALA A 261 13.40 23.58 5.88
CA ALA A 261 12.60 22.66 5.08
C ALA A 261 12.47 23.15 3.63
N CYS A 262 12.23 24.44 3.42
CA CYS A 262 12.18 25.05 2.09
C CYS A 262 13.51 24.94 1.37
N PHE A 263 14.62 25.24 2.05
CA PHE A 263 15.96 25.18 1.47
C PHE A 263 16.31 23.74 1.04
N GLN A 264 16.10 22.76 1.92
CA GLN A 264 16.38 21.35 1.63
C GLN A 264 15.51 20.83 0.50
N LEU A 265 14.20 21.08 0.55
CA LEU A 265 13.27 20.69 -0.51
C LEU A 265 13.66 21.30 -1.86
N THR A 266 13.94 22.60 -1.89
CA THR A 266 14.34 23.30 -3.12
C THR A 266 15.63 22.72 -3.69
N HIS A 267 16.64 22.50 -2.85
CA HIS A 267 17.91 21.90 -3.26
C HIS A 267 17.73 20.49 -3.86
N ASP A 268 16.93 19.65 -3.22
CA ASP A 268 16.69 18.28 -3.69
C ASP A 268 15.86 18.26 -4.98
N LEU A 269 14.89 19.15 -5.13
CA LEU A 269 14.15 19.33 -6.37
C LEU A 269 15.07 19.78 -7.52
N ILE A 270 16.01 20.70 -7.28
CA ILE A 270 17.02 21.10 -8.27
C ILE A 270 17.84 19.89 -8.72
N SER A 271 18.35 19.12 -7.77
CA SER A 271 19.13 17.91 -8.06
C SER A 271 18.32 16.90 -8.86
N TYR A 272 17.06 16.67 -8.47
CA TYR A 272 16.14 15.76 -9.13
C TYR A 272 15.85 16.17 -10.57
N TYR A 273 15.43 17.41 -10.82
CA TYR A 273 15.10 17.88 -12.17
C TYR A 273 16.33 17.96 -13.08
N ASN A 274 17.51 18.29 -12.56
CA ASN A 274 18.75 18.19 -13.32
C ASN A 274 19.06 16.76 -13.74
N LYS A 275 18.86 15.79 -12.84
CA LYS A 275 19.02 14.36 -13.16
C LYS A 275 18.04 13.92 -14.23
N LEU A 276 16.75 14.28 -14.11
CA LEU A 276 15.75 13.98 -15.14
C LEU A 276 16.10 14.63 -16.50
N GLY A 277 16.56 15.88 -16.49
CA GLY A 277 16.99 16.57 -17.71
C GLY A 277 18.13 15.83 -18.41
N ASN A 278 19.12 15.37 -17.65
CA ASN A 278 20.23 14.56 -18.19
C ASN A 278 19.75 13.21 -18.73
N GLU A 279 18.82 12.53 -18.05
CA GLU A 279 18.25 11.27 -18.49
C GLU A 279 17.43 11.43 -19.79
N CYS A 280 16.59 12.48 -19.88
CA CYS A 280 15.84 12.82 -21.09
C CYS A 280 16.79 13.09 -22.27
N ASN A 281 17.86 13.84 -22.02
CA ASN A 281 18.86 14.15 -23.03
C ASN A 281 19.60 12.89 -23.52
N ALA A 282 19.97 11.98 -22.60
CA ALA A 282 20.57 10.69 -22.95
C ALA A 282 19.65 9.82 -23.82
N LYS A 283 18.33 9.93 -23.62
CA LYS A 283 17.30 9.29 -24.45
C LYS A 283 16.93 10.05 -25.73
N LYS A 284 17.61 11.17 -26.02
CA LYS A 284 17.36 12.06 -27.17
C LYS A 284 15.96 12.70 -27.17
N ASP A 285 15.32 12.81 -26.00
CA ASP A 285 14.06 13.54 -25.82
C ASP A 285 14.38 15.00 -25.44
N ALA A 286 14.75 15.80 -26.44
CA ALA A 286 15.26 17.16 -26.25
C ALA A 286 14.21 18.13 -25.68
N GLU A 287 12.93 17.95 -26.05
CA GLU A 287 11.85 18.80 -25.54
C GLU A 287 11.65 18.57 -24.04
N LYS A 288 11.51 17.31 -23.60
CA LYS A 288 11.38 17.02 -22.17
C LYS A 288 12.64 17.39 -21.39
N ALA A 289 13.84 17.17 -21.94
CA ALA A 289 15.08 17.56 -21.29
C ALA A 289 15.09 19.07 -21.00
N LYS A 290 14.71 19.88 -22.00
CA LYS A 290 14.60 21.33 -21.85
C LYS A 290 13.60 21.70 -20.76
N ASP A 291 12.41 21.09 -20.74
CA ASP A 291 11.40 21.39 -19.72
C ASP A 291 11.91 21.11 -18.30
N MET A 292 12.59 19.97 -18.09
CA MET A 292 13.18 19.63 -16.79
C MET A 292 14.26 20.64 -16.37
N PHE A 293 15.15 21.04 -17.28
CA PHE A 293 16.17 22.05 -16.97
C PHE A 293 15.58 23.44 -16.70
N VAL A 294 14.50 23.82 -17.37
CA VAL A 294 13.78 25.08 -17.09
C VAL A 294 13.18 25.06 -15.68
N ILE A 295 12.61 23.93 -15.24
CA ILE A 295 12.12 23.78 -13.86
C ILE A 295 13.28 23.89 -12.86
N ALA A 296 14.39 23.19 -13.11
CA ALA A 296 15.59 23.27 -12.26
C ALA A 296 16.13 24.71 -12.15
N GLN A 297 16.12 25.46 -13.25
CA GLN A 297 16.53 26.86 -13.25
C GLN A 297 15.61 27.74 -12.41
N LYS A 298 14.28 27.60 -12.56
CA LYS A 298 13.31 28.35 -11.72
C LYS A 298 13.51 28.06 -10.23
N LEU A 299 13.83 26.82 -9.88
CA LEU A 299 14.14 26.45 -8.49
C LEU A 299 15.47 27.06 -8.01
N CYS A 300 16.49 27.17 -8.86
CA CYS A 300 17.73 27.88 -8.52
C CYS A 300 17.48 29.37 -8.28
N GLU A 301 16.65 30.01 -9.10
CA GLU A 301 16.25 31.42 -8.91
C GLU A 301 15.51 31.58 -7.58
N LEU A 302 14.57 30.68 -7.27
CA LEU A 302 13.87 30.65 -5.99
C LEU A 302 14.82 30.47 -4.80
N LEU A 303 15.83 29.59 -4.91
CA LEU A 303 16.80 29.34 -3.84
C LEU A 303 17.63 30.59 -3.49
N ILE A 304 17.81 31.52 -4.42
CA ILE A 304 18.53 32.78 -4.20
C ILE A 304 17.65 33.79 -3.44
N GLU A 305 16.33 33.68 -3.59
CA GLU A 305 15.33 34.57 -2.96
C GLU A 305 14.97 34.14 -1.52
N LEU A 306 15.22 32.87 -1.16
CA LEU A 306 15.01 32.27 0.17
C LEU A 306 16.11 32.66 1.17
#